data_AF-A0A4Z0NXI0-F1
#
_entry.id   AF-A0A4Z0NXI0-F1
#
_cell.length_a   1.000
_cell.length_b   1.000
_cell.length_c   1.000
_cell.angle_alpha   90.00
_cell.angle_beta   90.00
_cell.angle_gamma   90.00
#
_symmetry.space_group_name_H-M   'P 1'
#
loop_
_entity.id
_entity.type
_entity.pdbx_description
1 polymer ?
#
loop_
_entity_poly.entity_id
_entity_poly.type
_entity_poly.pdbx_seq_one_letter_code
_entity_poly.pdbx_strand_id
1 'polypeptide(L)'
;MTLLAISPGVLAAGTDDRDAARAVILRQQDAFRHDDAAAAYAEAAPAIRSIFGSPETFIGMVRQGYAPVYRNRRFEFGADEELPDGSLAQGVRIQDQDGTDWEALYTLERGADGAWQITGCRLRKAPGVGA
;
A
#
# COMPACT_ATOMS: atom_id res chain seq x y z
N MET A 1 -35.57 32.65 3.87
CA MET A 1 -34.68 31.92 4.81
C MET A 1 -33.96 30.86 3.97
N THR A 2 -32.85 31.27 3.34
CA THR A 2 -32.10 30.40 2.41
C THR A 2 -31.03 29.68 3.20
N LEU A 3 -31.17 28.37 3.36
CA LEU A 3 -30.17 27.52 4.00
C LEU A 3 -29.07 27.23 2.95
N LEU A 4 -27.87 27.80 3.13
CA LEU A 4 -26.70 27.33 2.41
C LEU A 4 -26.36 25.94 2.94
N ALA A 5 -26.53 24.92 2.11
CA ALA A 5 -25.93 23.61 2.34
C ALA A 5 -24.42 23.76 2.18
N ILE A 6 -23.69 23.66 3.29
CA ILE A 6 -22.24 23.56 3.30
C ILE A 6 -21.94 22.10 2.94
N SER A 7 -21.69 21.82 1.66
CA SER A 7 -21.18 20.52 1.25
C SER A 7 -19.80 20.33 1.91
N PRO A 8 -19.53 19.24 2.63
CA PRO A 8 -18.17 18.94 3.06
C PRO A 8 -17.35 18.72 1.78
N GLY A 9 -16.40 19.62 1.52
CA GLY A 9 -15.45 19.46 0.43
C GLY A 9 -14.67 18.18 0.65
N VAL A 10 -14.60 17.34 -0.38
CA VAL A 10 -13.57 16.30 -0.45
C VAL A 10 -12.24 17.08 -0.42
N LEU A 11 -11.53 17.01 0.71
CA LEU A 11 -10.21 17.60 0.81
C LEU A 11 -9.30 16.71 -0.01
N ALA A 12 -8.95 17.18 -1.21
CA ALA A 12 -7.85 16.60 -1.97
C ALA A 12 -6.64 16.47 -1.04
N ALA A 13 -6.13 15.26 -0.85
CA ALA A 13 -4.96 14.98 -0.02
C ALA A 13 -3.79 15.87 -0.47
N GLY A 14 -3.36 16.76 0.43
CA GLY A 14 -2.18 17.60 0.22
C GLY A 14 -0.91 16.76 0.14
N THR A 15 0.20 17.35 -0.31
CA THR A 15 1.50 16.68 -0.44
C THR A 15 1.92 15.95 0.84
N ASP A 16 1.72 16.58 2.00
CA ASP A 16 2.01 16.00 3.33
C ASP A 16 1.25 14.68 3.58
N ASP A 17 0.00 14.62 3.13
CA ASP A 17 -0.87 13.48 3.34
C ASP A 17 -0.48 12.29 2.44
N ARG A 18 -0.06 12.58 1.21
CA ARG A 18 0.51 11.58 0.29
C ARG A 18 1.84 11.04 0.80
N ASP A 19 2.69 11.90 1.37
CA ASP A 19 3.94 11.48 2.00
C ASP A 19 3.69 10.59 3.22
N ALA A 20 2.66 10.89 4.03
CA ALA A 20 2.24 10.03 5.14
C ALA A 20 1.79 8.63 4.67
N ALA A 21 1.01 8.56 3.59
CA ALA A 21 0.60 7.28 2.99
C ALA A 21 1.80 6.49 2.45
N ARG A 22 2.73 7.14 1.76
CA ARG A 22 3.97 6.51 1.28
C ARG A 22 4.84 6.02 2.44
N ALA A 23 4.88 6.75 3.56
CA ALA A 23 5.62 6.35 4.74
C ALA A 23 5.12 5.01 5.33
N VAL A 24 3.80 4.76 5.32
CA VAL A 24 3.21 3.47 5.73
C VAL A 24 3.75 2.32 4.86
N ILE A 25 3.73 2.51 3.53
CA ILE A 25 4.24 1.50 2.58
C ILE A 25 5.74 1.27 2.79
N LEU A 26 6.52 2.33 3.03
CA LEU A 26 7.94 2.21 3.30
C LEU A 26 8.22 1.47 4.61
N ARG A 27 7.46 1.71 5.67
CA ARG A 27 7.59 0.97 6.94
C ARG A 27 7.28 -0.52 6.75
N GLN A 28 6.21 -0.85 6.02
CA GLN A 28 5.92 -2.25 5.70
C GLN A 28 7.04 -2.88 4.86
N GLN A 29 7.56 -2.16 3.87
CA GLN A 29 8.65 -2.63 3.02
C GLN A 29 9.95 -2.84 3.80
N ASP A 30 10.25 -1.97 4.77
CA ASP A 30 11.39 -2.12 5.68
C ASP A 30 11.23 -3.33 6.61
N ALA A 31 10.05 -3.49 7.20
CA ALA A 31 9.72 -4.65 8.01
C ALA A 31 9.89 -5.96 7.21
N PHE A 32 9.45 -5.98 5.95
CA PHE A 32 9.73 -7.12 5.07
C PHE A 32 11.24 -7.36 4.96
N ARG A 33 12.06 -6.34 4.67
CA ARG A 33 13.54 -6.49 4.53
C ARG A 33 14.20 -7.09 5.77
N HIS A 34 13.66 -6.81 6.96
CA HIS A 34 14.15 -7.34 8.23
C HIS A 34 13.51 -8.66 8.68
N ASP A 35 12.68 -9.29 7.82
CA ASP A 35 11.90 -10.49 8.16
C ASP A 35 10.94 -10.26 9.36
N ASP A 36 10.56 -9.01 9.63
CA ASP A 36 9.68 -8.62 10.73
C ASP A 36 8.21 -8.68 10.29
N ALA A 37 7.63 -9.87 10.46
CA ALA A 37 6.23 -10.11 10.14
C ALA A 37 5.28 -9.24 10.99
N ALA A 38 5.62 -8.99 12.26
CA ALA A 38 4.75 -8.27 13.18
C ALA A 38 4.65 -6.78 12.80
N ALA A 39 5.79 -6.14 12.53
CA ALA A 39 5.81 -4.75 12.07
C ALA A 39 5.13 -4.59 10.71
N ALA A 40 5.37 -5.50 9.76
CA ALA A 40 4.73 -5.45 8.44
C ALA A 40 3.20 -5.57 8.54
N TYR A 41 2.73 -6.46 9.41
CA TYR A 41 1.30 -6.69 9.66
C TYR A 41 0.63 -5.53 10.41
N ALA A 42 1.39 -4.81 11.23
CA ALA A 42 0.91 -3.63 11.97
C ALA A 42 0.64 -2.41 11.08
N GLU A 43 1.09 -2.39 9.82
CA GLU A 43 0.73 -1.36 8.84
C GLU A 43 -0.56 -1.70 8.06
N ALA A 44 -1.06 -2.93 8.19
CA ALA A 44 -2.26 -3.38 7.50
C ALA A 44 -3.54 -2.92 8.21
N ALA A 45 -4.59 -2.63 7.46
CA ALA A 45 -5.90 -2.25 7.97
C ALA A 45 -6.59 -3.40 8.74
N PRO A 46 -7.57 -3.11 9.61
CA PRO A 46 -8.23 -4.11 10.44
C PRO A 46 -8.89 -5.22 9.63
N ALA A 47 -9.41 -4.90 8.43
CA ALA A 47 -9.99 -5.88 7.51
C ALA A 47 -8.96 -6.95 7.10
N ILE A 48 -7.75 -6.54 6.69
CA ILE A 48 -6.65 -7.47 6.38
C ILE A 48 -6.26 -8.27 7.61
N ARG A 49 -6.20 -7.64 8.79
CA ARG A 49 -5.86 -8.35 10.02
C ARG A 49 -6.91 -9.41 10.41
N SER A 50 -8.19 -9.12 10.15
CA SER A 50 -9.28 -10.06 10.41
C SER A 50 -9.24 -11.26 9.45
N ILE A 51 -8.73 -11.09 8.23
CA ILE A 51 -8.61 -12.17 7.24
C ILE A 51 -7.52 -13.15 7.62
N PHE A 52 -6.33 -12.67 8.01
CA PHE A 52 -5.17 -13.53 8.26
C PHE A 52 -5.05 -14.01 9.70
N GLY A 53 -5.57 -13.27 10.68
CA GLY A 53 -5.59 -13.66 12.09
C GLY A 53 -4.24 -13.60 12.81
N SER A 54 -3.11 -13.82 12.12
CA SER A 54 -1.76 -13.70 12.70
C SER A 54 -0.71 -13.15 11.71
N PRO A 55 0.35 -12.50 12.23
CA PRO A 55 1.50 -12.09 11.41
C PRO A 55 2.16 -13.26 10.67
N GLU A 56 2.25 -14.45 11.29
CA GLU A 56 2.88 -15.62 10.64
C GLU A 56 2.09 -16.10 9.42
N THR A 57 0.76 -16.09 9.50
CA THR A 57 -0.11 -16.49 8.38
C THR A 57 -0.02 -15.47 7.24
N PHE A 58 -0.04 -14.18 7.59
CA PHE A 58 0.14 -13.08 6.64
C PHE A 58 1.48 -13.18 5.90
N ILE A 59 2.60 -13.31 6.63
CA ILE A 59 3.92 -13.33 6.02
C ILE A 59 4.14 -14.58 5.17
N GLY A 60 3.55 -15.72 5.56
CA GLY A 60 3.55 -16.94 4.77
C GLY A 60 2.89 -16.74 3.41
N MET A 61 1.71 -16.12 3.39
CA MET A 61 1.00 -15.76 2.14
C MET A 61 1.82 -14.78 1.30
N VAL A 62 2.36 -13.72 1.91
CA VAL A 62 3.15 -12.70 1.21
C VAL A 62 4.38 -13.31 0.54
N ARG A 63 5.11 -14.18 1.24
CA ARG A 63 6.29 -14.87 0.66
C ARG A 63 5.94 -15.73 -0.56
N GLN A 64 4.74 -16.30 -0.61
CA GLN A 64 4.30 -17.16 -1.71
C GLN A 64 3.69 -16.37 -2.87
N GLY A 65 2.77 -15.44 -2.60
CA GLY A 65 2.01 -14.72 -3.62
C GLY A 65 2.59 -13.38 -4.04
N TYR A 66 3.49 -12.81 -3.22
CA TYR A 66 4.01 -11.45 -3.36
C TYR A 66 5.53 -11.40 -3.16
N ALA A 67 6.25 -12.46 -3.55
CA ALA A 67 7.71 -12.54 -3.41
C ALA A 67 8.48 -11.30 -3.93
N PRO A 68 8.11 -10.67 -5.07
CA PRO A 68 8.75 -9.44 -5.52
C PRO A 68 8.59 -8.27 -4.55
N VAL A 69 7.46 -8.16 -3.86
CA VAL A 69 7.25 -7.16 -2.80
C VAL A 69 8.11 -7.50 -1.59
N TYR A 70 8.11 -8.78 -1.20
CA TYR A 70 8.85 -9.25 -0.03
C TYR A 70 10.36 -9.05 -0.15
N ARG A 71 10.95 -9.38 -1.31
CA ARG A 71 12.40 -9.31 -1.58
C ARG A 71 12.64 -8.73 -2.98
N ASN A 72 12.76 -7.40 -3.05
CA ASN A 72 13.10 -6.67 -4.27
C ASN A 72 14.53 -6.16 -4.28
N ARG A 73 15.06 -5.92 -5.49
CA ARG A 73 16.30 -5.17 -5.69
C ARG A 73 16.05 -3.68 -5.93
N ARG A 74 14.85 -3.33 -6.43
CA ARG A 74 14.40 -1.96 -6.65
C ARG A 74 12.93 -1.81 -6.29
N PHE A 75 12.60 -0.69 -5.65
CA PHE A 75 11.26 -0.33 -5.22
C PHE A 75 11.10 1.18 -5.39
N GLU A 76 10.16 1.61 -6.23
CA GLU A 76 9.98 3.01 -6.59
C GLU A 76 8.51 3.38 -6.62
N PHE A 77 8.17 4.50 -5.98
CA PHE A 77 6.83 5.06 -6.09
C PHE A 77 6.56 5.53 -7.52
N GLY A 78 5.36 5.22 -8.00
CA GLY A 78 4.79 5.73 -9.24
C GLY A 78 3.69 6.75 -8.97
N ALA A 79 2.79 6.90 -9.94
CA ALA A 79 1.61 7.73 -9.81
C ALA A 79 0.69 7.23 -8.68
N ASP A 80 0.04 8.17 -8.02
CA ASP A 80 -1.00 7.91 -7.04
C ASP A 80 -2.32 8.57 -7.46
N GLU A 81 -3.42 7.98 -7.02
CA GLU A 81 -4.79 8.41 -7.32
C GLU A 81 -5.60 8.40 -6.03
N GLU A 82 -6.25 9.53 -5.73
CA GLU A 82 -7.24 9.60 -4.66
C GLU A 82 -8.59 9.11 -5.18
N LEU A 83 -9.22 8.23 -4.41
CA LEU A 83 -10.50 7.62 -4.73
C LEU A 83 -11.66 8.42 -4.12
N PRO A 84 -12.90 8.32 -4.67
CA PRO A 84 -14.04 9.11 -4.22
C PRO A 84 -14.43 8.93 -2.74
N ASP A 85 -14.06 7.81 -2.14
CA ASP A 85 -14.26 7.46 -0.73
C ASP A 85 -13.17 8.01 0.19
N GLY A 86 -12.19 8.75 -0.35
CA GLY A 86 -11.06 9.31 0.39
C GLY A 86 -9.90 8.31 0.60
N SER A 87 -10.01 7.10 0.04
CA SER A 87 -8.91 6.14 -0.02
C SER A 87 -7.86 6.56 -1.04
N LEU A 88 -6.62 6.07 -0.89
CA LEU A 88 -5.52 6.33 -1.82
C LEU A 88 -5.10 5.04 -2.53
N ALA A 89 -4.97 5.11 -3.85
CA ALA A 89 -4.31 4.10 -4.66
C ALA A 89 -2.88 4.55 -5.01
N GLN A 90 -1.86 3.87 -4.51
CA GLN A 90 -0.45 4.20 -4.75
C GLN A 90 0.19 3.14 -5.65
N GLY A 91 0.57 3.53 -6.86
CA GLY A 91 1.37 2.70 -7.75
C GLY A 91 2.81 2.59 -7.30
N VAL A 92 3.41 1.40 -7.44
CA VAL A 92 4.82 1.13 -7.14
C VAL A 92 5.40 0.26 -8.25
N ARG A 93 6.56 0.65 -8.77
CA ARG A 93 7.38 -0.17 -9.66
C ARG A 93 8.38 -0.95 -8.82
N ILE A 94 8.43 -2.26 -9.06
CA ILE A 94 9.25 -3.20 -8.30
C ILE A 94 10.08 -3.99 -9.30
N GLN A 95 11.34 -4.23 -8.96
CA GLN A 95 12.16 -5.17 -9.68
C GLN A 95 12.58 -6.28 -8.72
N ASP A 96 12.27 -7.52 -9.07
CA ASP A 96 12.65 -8.68 -8.25
C ASP A 96 14.16 -8.98 -8.34
N GLN A 97 14.61 -9.98 -7.58
CA GLN A 97 16.02 -10.38 -7.55
C GLN A 97 16.53 -10.87 -8.93
N ASP A 98 15.66 -11.50 -9.72
CA ASP A 98 15.98 -12.02 -11.05
C ASP A 98 15.99 -10.91 -12.13
N GLY A 99 15.49 -9.72 -11.79
CA GLY A 99 15.44 -8.57 -12.67
C GLY A 99 14.16 -8.45 -13.47
N THR A 100 13.12 -9.21 -13.14
CA THR A 100 11.79 -9.02 -13.71
C THR A 100 11.17 -7.77 -13.12
N ASP A 101 10.59 -6.93 -13.98
CA ASP A 101 9.83 -5.76 -13.57
C ASP A 101 8.38 -6.12 -13.25
N TRP A 102 7.88 -5.53 -12.17
CA TRP A 102 6.55 -5.72 -11.62
C TRP A 102 5.93 -4.36 -11.30
N GLU A 103 4.61 -4.32 -11.38
CA GLU A 103 3.81 -3.19 -10.92
C GLU A 103 2.95 -3.67 -9.75
N ALA A 104 3.08 -2.98 -8.62
CA ALA A 104 2.20 -3.12 -7.48
C ALA A 104 1.27 -1.91 -7.38
N LEU A 105 0.01 -2.15 -7.04
CA LEU A 105 -0.96 -1.12 -6.71
C LEU A 105 -1.41 -1.33 -5.27
N TYR A 106 -0.94 -0.46 -4.38
CA TYR A 106 -1.36 -0.43 -2.98
C TYR A 106 -2.64 0.37 -2.86
N THR A 107 -3.57 -0.12 -2.04
CA THR A 107 -4.74 0.67 -1.61
C THR A 107 -4.59 0.95 -0.12
N LEU A 108 -4.86 2.19 0.26
CA LEU A 108 -4.79 2.67 1.62
C LEU A 108 -6.08 3.39 1.99
N GLU A 109 -6.48 3.26 3.24
CA GLU A 109 -7.58 4.01 3.83
C GLU A 109 -7.11 4.69 5.11
N ARG A 110 -7.85 5.72 5.54
CA ARG A 110 -7.64 6.30 6.86
C ARG A 110 -8.38 5.48 7.90
N GLY A 111 -7.64 5.01 8.91
CA GLY A 111 -8.22 4.43 10.10
C GLY A 111 -9.07 5.43 10.88
N ALA A 112 -9.78 4.93 11.89
CA ALA A 112 -10.60 5.76 12.77
C ALA A 112 -9.79 6.82 13.55
N ASP A 113 -8.49 6.60 13.71
CA ASP A 113 -7.51 7.49 14.31
C ASP A 113 -6.90 8.50 13.31
N GLY A 114 -7.28 8.43 12.03
CA GLY A 114 -6.79 9.30 10.97
C GLY A 114 -5.46 8.85 10.34
N ALA A 115 -4.83 7.79 10.87
CA ALA A 115 -3.62 7.22 10.30
C ALA A 115 -3.92 6.42 9.02
N TRP A 116 -3.04 6.51 8.04
CA TRP A 116 -3.09 5.68 6.84
C TRP A 116 -2.79 4.21 7.16
N GLN A 117 -3.57 3.30 6.58
CA GLN A 117 -3.41 1.85 6.75
C GLN A 117 -3.59 1.13 5.42
N ILE A 118 -2.83 0.06 5.19
CA ILE A 118 -2.87 -0.67 3.91
C ILE A 118 -4.07 -1.61 3.89
N THR A 119 -4.99 -1.39 2.96
CA THR A 119 -6.17 -2.22 2.74
C THR A 119 -5.96 -3.29 1.69
N GLY A 120 -4.92 -3.17 0.87
CA GLY A 120 -4.62 -4.16 -0.15
C GLY A 120 -3.36 -3.85 -0.96
N CYS A 121 -2.88 -4.86 -1.67
CA CYS A 121 -1.84 -4.77 -2.67
C CYS A 121 -2.18 -5.70 -3.82
N ARG A 122 -2.22 -5.19 -5.04
CA ARG A 122 -2.34 -6.01 -6.26
C ARG A 122 -1.01 -5.99 -6.99
N LEU A 123 -0.51 -7.15 -7.36
CA LEU A 123 0.78 -7.31 -8.03
C LEU A 123 0.56 -7.89 -9.43
N ARG A 124 1.18 -7.28 -10.44
CA ARG A 124 1.23 -7.82 -11.82
C ARG A 124 2.64 -7.70 -12.37
N LYS A 125 3.02 -8.60 -13.27
CA LYS A 125 4.23 -8.40 -14.07
C LYS A 125 4.04 -7.17 -14.95
N ALA A 126 5.07 -6.33 -15.02
CA ALA A 126 5.07 -5.24 -15.99
C ALA A 126 5.05 -5.85 -17.40
N PRO A 127 4.38 -5.21 -18.38
CA PRO A 127 4.52 -5.62 -19.77
C PRO A 127 6.01 -5.59 -20.11
N GLY A 128 6.56 -6.73 -20.52
CA GLY A 128 7.97 -6.83 -20.85
C GLY A 128 8.28 -5.78 -21.92
N VAL A 129 9.27 -4.92 -21.66
CA VAL A 129 9.94 -4.23 -22.75
C VAL A 129 10.67 -5.32 -23.52
N GLY A 130 9.94 -5.96 -24.45
CA GLY A 130 10.54 -6.76 -25.48
C GLY A 130 11.52 -5.86 -26.22
N ALA A 131 12.80 -6.25 -26.19
CA ALA A 131 13.84 -5.64 -27.00
C ALA A 131 13.49 -5.70 -28.49
#